data_AF-D8JVV0-F1
#
_entry.id   AF-D8JVV0-F1
#
_cell.length_a   1.000
_cell.length_b   1.000
_cell.length_c   1.000
_cell.angle_alpha   90.00
_cell.angle_beta   90.00
_cell.angle_gamma   90.00
#
_symmetry.space_group_name_H-M   'P 1'
#
loop_
_entity.id
_entity.type
_entity.pdbx_description
1 polymer ?
#
loop_
_entity_poly.entity_id
_entity_poly.type
_entity_poly.pdbx_seq_one_letter_code
_entity_poly.pdbx_strand_id
1 'polypeptide(L)'
;MSVEALAYVKMLELGERESTATRFVMYVLGENTFNDSFRCRLSQDQIAFEAGRMSVRTLRRHLDTLSGIERAADGSQSVVEPVFIKRHPQFDSTGARIEDAIEIVGFDVWYLDRTRNRKGRSKNDSQPDKMSGGADSTTTGQNDLGGRPDCPGAPDTALSGGTGQQESGHIEDRTKNRTSEDARLSAREDSISAFEVKVSQALRAELGEKVFESWFSKVRFETTGDIVRVQAPLPFVCNWIRQHYGDLVRRVCQAIQSNITSVDFIAQTQGATR
;
A
#
# COMPACT_ATOMS: atom_id res chain seq x y z
N MET A 1 4.12 -10.60 7.72
CA MET A 1 3.04 -9.60 7.61
C MET A 1 2.21 -9.90 6.37
N SER A 2 0.89 -10.02 6.52
CA SER A 2 -0.03 -10.27 5.42
C SER A 2 -0.54 -8.97 4.82
N VAL A 3 -0.27 -8.75 3.53
CA VAL A 3 -0.85 -7.61 2.79
C VAL A 3 -2.37 -7.80 2.66
N GLU A 4 -2.83 -9.04 2.60
CA GLU A 4 -4.23 -9.41 2.50
C GLU A 4 -5.01 -9.09 3.77
N ALA A 5 -4.43 -9.30 4.95
CA ALA A 5 -5.05 -8.95 6.23
C ALA A 5 -5.27 -7.44 6.35
N LEU A 6 -4.28 -6.64 5.96
CA LEU A 6 -4.42 -5.19 5.92
C LEU A 6 -5.50 -4.75 4.92
N ALA A 7 -5.57 -5.38 3.75
CA ALA A 7 -6.60 -5.11 2.76
C ALA A 7 -8.00 -5.45 3.31
N TYR A 8 -8.14 -6.58 4.01
CA TYR A 8 -9.38 -6.97 4.68
C TYR A 8 -9.79 -5.95 5.75
N VAL A 9 -8.85 -5.54 6.62
CA VAL A 9 -9.11 -4.52 7.64
C VAL A 9 -9.61 -3.21 7.03
N LYS A 10 -9.04 -2.77 5.90
CA LYS A 10 -9.48 -1.56 5.19
C LYS A 10 -10.90 -1.66 4.62
N MET A 11 -11.41 -2.88 4.40
CA MET A 11 -12.78 -3.12 3.95
C MET A 11 -13.78 -3.18 5.11
N LEU A 12 -13.31 -3.35 6.35
CA LEU A 12 -14.20 -3.40 7.51
C LEU A 12 -14.75 -1.99 7.79
N GLU A 13 -16.07 -1.88 7.85
CA GLU A 13 -16.75 -0.68 8.29
C GLU A 13 -16.86 -0.70 9.81
N LEU A 14 -15.86 -0.16 10.51
CA LEU A 14 -15.88 -0.02 11.98
C LEU A 14 -16.98 0.93 12.49
N GLY A 15 -17.74 1.58 11.60
CA GLY A 15 -18.74 2.59 11.94
C GLY A 15 -18.13 3.93 12.33
N GLU A 16 -18.94 5.00 12.30
CA GLU A 16 -18.48 6.37 12.59
C GLU A 16 -18.14 6.58 14.08
N ARG A 17 -18.75 5.79 14.96
CA ARG A 17 -18.63 5.92 16.43
C ARG A 17 -17.28 5.46 16.98
N GLU A 18 -16.54 4.67 16.20
CA GLU A 18 -15.25 4.18 16.66
C GLU A 18 -14.18 5.27 16.69
N SER A 19 -13.35 5.24 17.73
CA SER A 19 -12.28 6.22 17.90
C SER A 19 -11.19 6.01 16.85
N THR A 20 -10.49 7.08 16.49
CA THR A 20 -9.30 6.99 15.62
C THR A 20 -8.25 6.02 16.19
N ALA A 21 -8.10 5.98 17.52
CA ALA A 21 -7.22 5.04 18.20
C ALA A 21 -7.67 3.57 18.01
N THR A 22 -8.97 3.30 18.07
CA THR A 22 -9.51 1.95 17.78
C THR A 22 -9.18 1.52 16.35
N ARG A 23 -9.33 2.43 15.37
CA ARG A 23 -8.96 2.16 13.98
C ARG A 23 -7.46 1.89 13.82
N PHE A 24 -6.60 2.64 14.50
CA PHE A 24 -5.16 2.38 14.52
C PHE A 24 -4.80 1.01 15.10
N VAL A 25 -5.43 0.61 16.21
CA VAL A 25 -5.27 -0.74 16.77
C VAL A 25 -5.64 -1.79 15.73
N MET A 26 -6.76 -1.62 15.02
CA MET A 26 -7.18 -2.56 13.98
C MET A 26 -6.18 -2.65 12.82
N TYR A 27 -5.58 -1.52 12.40
CA TYR A 27 -4.54 -1.52 11.38
C TYR A 27 -3.29 -2.27 11.83
N VAL A 28 -2.81 -2.03 13.05
CA VAL A 28 -1.65 -2.74 13.61
C VAL A 28 -1.92 -4.24 13.69
N LEU A 29 -3.13 -4.65 14.09
CA LEU A 29 -3.54 -6.06 14.08
C LEU A 29 -3.51 -6.63 12.66
N GLY A 30 -4.04 -5.90 11.67
CA GLY A 30 -4.04 -6.31 10.27
C GLY A 30 -2.64 -6.51 9.70
N GLU A 31 -1.73 -5.55 9.91
CA GLU A 31 -0.35 -5.63 9.44
C GLU A 31 0.39 -6.84 10.02
N ASN A 32 0.13 -7.14 11.30
CA ASN A 32 0.82 -8.17 12.04
C ASN A 32 0.07 -9.52 12.08
N THR A 33 -1.02 -9.65 11.33
CA THR A 33 -1.72 -10.93 11.12
C THR A 33 -1.04 -11.69 9.97
N PHE A 34 -0.88 -13.01 10.15
CA PHE A 34 -0.23 -13.88 9.16
C PHE A 34 -1.24 -14.78 8.45
N ASN A 35 -0.98 -15.09 7.17
CA ASN A 35 -1.86 -15.90 6.32
C ASN A 35 -1.88 -17.40 6.67
N ASP A 36 -0.90 -17.87 7.45
CA ASP A 36 -0.78 -19.28 7.87
C ASP A 36 -1.58 -19.56 9.15
N SER A 37 -1.49 -18.66 10.14
CA SER A 37 -2.12 -18.81 11.44
C SER A 37 -3.40 -18.01 11.61
N PHE A 38 -3.69 -17.05 10.72
CA PHE A 38 -4.78 -16.06 10.83
C PHE A 38 -4.79 -15.28 12.14
N ARG A 39 -3.65 -15.23 12.84
CA ARG A 39 -3.49 -14.62 14.15
C ARG A 39 -2.43 -13.54 14.13
N CYS A 40 -2.65 -12.49 14.92
CA CYS A 40 -1.65 -11.48 15.22
C CYS A 40 -0.53 -12.10 16.08
N ARG A 41 0.72 -11.84 15.72
CA ARG A 41 1.90 -12.35 16.46
C ARG A 41 2.50 -11.35 17.44
N LEU A 42 1.98 -10.12 17.49
CA LEU A 42 2.46 -9.13 18.43
C LEU A 42 1.89 -9.33 19.83
N SER A 43 2.71 -9.03 20.82
CA SER A 43 2.31 -8.90 22.22
C SER A 43 1.38 -7.70 22.41
N GLN A 44 0.56 -7.68 23.47
CA GLN A 44 -0.25 -6.51 23.81
C GLN A 44 0.62 -5.27 24.04
N ASP A 45 1.81 -5.44 24.64
CA ASP A 45 2.76 -4.35 24.83
C ASP A 45 3.27 -3.79 23.51
N GLN A 46 3.60 -4.65 22.55
CA GLN A 46 4.03 -4.25 21.20
C GLN A 46 2.90 -3.56 20.45
N ILE A 47 1.67 -4.09 20.49
CA ILE A 47 0.51 -3.46 19.87
C ILE A 47 0.27 -2.08 20.47
N ALA A 48 0.37 -1.94 21.79
CA ALA A 48 0.18 -0.66 22.46
C ALA A 48 1.26 0.37 22.07
N PHE A 49 2.50 -0.09 21.90
CA PHE A 49 3.61 0.73 21.41
C PHE A 49 3.40 1.19 19.96
N GLU A 50 3.08 0.26 19.06
CA GLU A 50 2.88 0.53 17.64
C GLU A 50 1.63 1.36 17.36
N ALA A 51 0.54 1.18 18.11
CA ALA A 51 -0.71 1.91 17.96
C ALA A 51 -0.68 3.33 18.56
N GLY A 52 0.49 3.97 18.62
CA GLY A 52 0.65 5.34 19.11
C GLY A 52 1.11 5.47 20.56
N ARG A 53 1.89 4.49 21.06
CA ARG A 53 2.47 4.49 22.42
C ARG A 53 1.41 4.68 23.52
N MET A 54 0.27 4.02 23.36
CA MET A 54 -0.79 4.05 24.37
C MET A 54 -0.45 3.11 25.53
N SER A 55 -1.14 3.28 26.67
CA SER A 55 -1.01 2.32 27.77
C SER A 55 -1.69 0.99 27.42
N VAL A 56 -1.18 -0.12 27.97
CA VAL A 56 -1.79 -1.45 27.84
C VAL A 56 -3.23 -1.46 28.35
N ARG A 57 -3.53 -0.66 29.39
CA ARG A 57 -4.90 -0.50 29.90
C ARG A 57 -5.81 0.16 28.87
N THR A 58 -5.31 1.16 28.15
CA THR A 58 -6.03 1.83 27.05
C THR A 58 -6.23 0.86 25.89
N LEU A 59 -5.18 0.13 25.50
CA LEU A 59 -5.28 -0.90 24.46
C LEU A 59 -6.36 -1.93 24.80
N ARG A 60 -6.37 -2.46 26.03
CA ARG A 60 -7.38 -3.45 26.46
C ARG A 60 -8.81 -2.92 26.33
N ARG A 61 -9.04 -1.62 26.56
CA ARG A 61 -10.37 -1.01 26.33
C ARG A 61 -10.73 -1.03 24.85
N HIS A 62 -9.82 -0.65 23.96
CA HIS A 62 -10.06 -0.74 22.52
C HIS A 62 -10.26 -2.18 22.04
N LEU A 63 -9.53 -3.15 22.59
CA LEU A 63 -9.73 -4.56 22.29
C LEU A 63 -11.07 -5.08 22.82
N ASP A 64 -11.52 -4.66 24.00
CA ASP A 64 -12.85 -4.97 24.53
C ASP A 64 -13.94 -4.42 23.59
N THR A 65 -13.81 -3.17 23.12
CA THR A 65 -14.70 -2.57 22.12
C THR A 65 -14.72 -3.37 20.82
N LEU A 66 -13.55 -3.69 20.25
CA LEU A 66 -13.45 -4.47 19.00
C LEU A 66 -13.96 -5.91 19.13
N SER A 67 -13.96 -6.47 20.33
CA SER A 67 -14.52 -7.81 20.60
C SER A 67 -16.01 -7.78 20.94
N GLY A 68 -16.64 -6.61 20.90
CA GLY A 68 -18.05 -6.42 21.23
C GLY A 68 -18.35 -6.66 22.71
N ILE A 69 -17.34 -6.66 23.59
CA ILE A 69 -17.54 -6.90 25.02
C ILE A 69 -17.99 -5.60 25.68
N GLU A 70 -19.29 -5.50 25.96
CA GLU A 70 -19.82 -4.47 26.84
C GLU A 70 -19.90 -4.98 28.29
N ARG A 71 -19.40 -4.16 29.21
CA ARG A 71 -19.51 -4.43 30.65
C ARG A 71 -20.64 -3.58 31.22
N ALA A 72 -21.71 -4.23 31.66
CA ALA A 72 -22.79 -3.55 32.36
C ALA A 72 -22.33 -3.13 33.77
N ALA A 73 -23.06 -2.18 34.36
CA ALA A 73 -22.75 -1.63 35.68
C ALA A 73 -22.82 -2.66 36.81
N ASP A 74 -23.54 -3.76 36.61
CA ASP A 74 -23.64 -4.90 37.52
C ASP A 74 -22.47 -5.90 37.38
N GLY A 75 -21.52 -5.64 36.48
CA GLY A 75 -20.37 -6.51 36.21
C GLY A 75 -20.67 -7.65 35.24
N SER A 76 -21.89 -7.78 34.73
CA SER A 76 -22.21 -8.73 33.67
C SER A 76 -21.56 -8.31 32.34
N GLN A 77 -21.14 -9.30 31.56
CA GLN A 77 -20.57 -9.10 30.22
C GLN A 77 -21.60 -9.54 29.19
N SER A 78 -21.94 -8.64 28.27
CA SER A 78 -22.74 -8.94 27.10
C SER A 78 -21.90 -8.75 25.85
N VAL A 79 -22.12 -9.60 24.84
CA VAL A 79 -21.48 -9.46 23.53
C VAL A 79 -22.46 -8.76 22.60
N VAL A 80 -22.07 -7.58 22.13
CA VAL A 80 -22.86 -6.74 21.21
C VAL A 80 -22.20 -6.77 19.83
N GLU A 81 -22.99 -6.98 18.79
CA GLU A 81 -22.50 -6.92 17.41
C GLU A 81 -22.34 -5.46 16.92
N PRO A 82 -21.38 -5.17 16.02
CA PRO A 82 -20.49 -6.11 15.34
C PRO A 82 -19.22 -6.49 16.13
N VAL A 83 -18.82 -7.76 16.02
CA VAL A 83 -17.57 -8.30 16.60
C VAL A 83 -16.49 -8.33 15.52
N PHE A 84 -15.43 -7.55 15.68
CA PHE A 84 -14.33 -7.45 14.70
C PHE A 84 -13.14 -8.36 15.02
N ILE A 85 -12.92 -8.66 16.31
CA ILE A 85 -11.81 -9.50 16.75
C ILE A 85 -12.25 -10.58 17.74
N LYS A 86 -11.53 -11.70 17.75
CA LYS A 86 -11.60 -12.74 18.78
C LYS A 86 -10.31 -12.77 19.58
N ARG A 87 -10.44 -12.90 20.90
CA ARG A 87 -9.32 -13.04 21.83
C ARG A 87 -9.29 -14.45 22.36
N HIS A 88 -8.15 -15.11 22.19
CA HIS A 88 -7.89 -16.46 22.64
C HIS A 88 -7.02 -16.39 23.88
N PRO A 89 -7.55 -16.63 25.09
CA PRO A 89 -6.75 -16.64 26.30
C PRO A 89 -5.70 -17.74 26.20
N GLN A 90 -4.47 -17.38 26.52
CA GLN A 90 -3.35 -18.32 26.56
C GLN A 90 -2.89 -18.49 28.01
N PHE A 91 -2.38 -19.69 28.31
CA PHE A 91 -1.86 -20.04 29.62
C PHE A 91 -0.48 -20.67 29.44
N ASP A 92 0.44 -20.35 30.32
CA ASP A 92 1.76 -21.00 30.35
C ASP A 92 1.69 -22.41 30.96
N SER A 93 2.84 -23.09 31.04
CA SER A 93 2.95 -24.43 31.64
C SER A 93 2.63 -24.46 33.14
N THR A 94 2.63 -23.30 33.81
CA THR A 94 2.26 -23.16 35.23
C THR A 94 0.77 -22.89 35.42
N GLY A 95 0.02 -22.73 34.33
CA GLY A 95 -1.39 -22.35 34.34
C GLY A 95 -1.63 -20.86 34.55
N ALA A 96 -0.57 -20.04 34.56
CA ALA A 96 -0.70 -18.59 34.62
C ALA A 96 -1.18 -18.05 33.27
N ARG A 97 -2.15 -17.14 33.30
CA ARG A 97 -2.65 -16.50 32.08
C ARG A 97 -1.58 -15.58 31.50
N ILE A 98 -1.21 -15.83 30.25
CA ILE A 98 -0.33 -14.97 29.47
C ILE A 98 -1.17 -14.10 28.53
N GLU A 99 -0.51 -13.38 27.64
CA GLU A 99 -1.18 -12.49 26.71
C GLU A 99 -2.07 -13.25 25.72
N ASP A 100 -3.24 -12.69 25.41
CA ASP A 100 -4.20 -13.33 24.52
C ASP A 100 -3.68 -13.31 23.08
N ALA A 101 -3.86 -14.42 22.36
CA ALA A 101 -3.71 -14.43 20.91
C ALA A 101 -4.94 -13.77 20.26
N ILE A 102 -4.71 -12.87 19.31
CA ILE A 102 -5.77 -12.06 18.69
C ILE A 102 -5.99 -12.51 17.24
N GLU A 103 -7.24 -12.70 16.87
CA GLU A 103 -7.69 -13.09 15.53
C GLU A 103 -8.69 -12.06 14.99
N ILE A 104 -8.57 -11.71 13.71
CA ILE A 104 -9.53 -10.82 13.03
C ILE A 104 -10.67 -11.68 12.50
N VAL A 105 -11.89 -11.38 12.92
CA VAL A 105 -13.07 -12.18 12.57
C VAL A 105 -13.33 -12.11 11.06
N GLY A 106 -13.51 -13.26 10.43
CA GLY A 106 -13.88 -13.38 9.01
C GLY A 106 -12.72 -13.24 8.03
N PHE A 107 -11.51 -12.91 8.50
CA PHE A 107 -10.34 -12.80 7.63
C PHE A 107 -9.93 -14.14 7.02
N ASP A 108 -9.99 -15.22 7.79
CA ASP A 108 -9.68 -16.58 7.35
C ASP A 108 -10.56 -17.03 6.18
N VAL A 109 -11.88 -16.86 6.32
CA VAL A 109 -12.87 -17.21 5.29
C VAL A 109 -12.63 -16.36 4.04
N TRP A 110 -12.46 -15.04 4.23
CA TRP A 110 -12.22 -14.11 3.13
C TRP A 110 -10.92 -14.42 2.37
N TYR A 111 -9.83 -14.73 3.09
CA TYR A 111 -8.54 -15.07 2.51
C TYR A 111 -8.59 -16.38 1.73
N LEU A 112 -9.21 -17.42 2.31
CA LEU A 112 -9.33 -18.73 1.68
C LEU A 112 -10.23 -18.69 0.44
N ASP A 113 -11.33 -17.95 0.45
CA ASP A 113 -12.18 -17.79 -0.73
C ASP A 113 -11.42 -17.10 -1.88
N ARG A 114 -10.74 -16.00 -1.56
CA ARG A 114 -9.94 -15.25 -2.53
C ARG A 114 -8.81 -16.08 -3.16
N THR A 115 -8.14 -16.92 -2.38
CA THR A 115 -7.05 -17.78 -2.87
C THR A 115 -7.56 -18.99 -3.66
N ARG A 116 -8.73 -19.55 -3.30
CA ARG A 116 -9.41 -20.61 -4.08
C ARG A 116 -9.86 -20.10 -5.45
N ASN A 117 -10.50 -18.94 -5.50
CA ASN A 117 -10.97 -18.33 -6.76
C ASN A 117 -9.80 -18.00 -7.71
N ARG A 118 -8.62 -17.65 -7.17
CA ARG A 118 -7.41 -17.40 -7.96
C ARG A 118 -6.88 -18.66 -8.66
N LYS A 119 -6.98 -19.82 -8.00
CA LYS A 119 -6.59 -21.13 -8.57
C LYS A 119 -7.61 -21.67 -9.59
N GLY A 120 -8.91 -21.42 -9.37
CA GLY A 120 -9.97 -21.83 -10.30
C GLY A 120 -9.92 -21.06 -11.62
N ARG A 121 -9.60 -19.76 -11.58
CA ARG A 121 -9.55 -18.91 -12.78
C ARG A 121 -8.39 -19.26 -13.73
N SER A 122 -7.29 -19.82 -13.21
CA SER A 122 -6.13 -20.20 -14.03
C SER A 122 -6.32 -21.49 -14.83
N LYS A 123 -7.43 -22.22 -14.64
CA LYS A 123 -7.67 -23.52 -15.31
C LYS A 123 -8.68 -23.46 -16.47
N ASN A 124 -9.40 -22.35 -16.64
CA ASN A 124 -10.39 -22.19 -17.70
C ASN A 124 -9.92 -21.33 -18.90
N ASP A 125 -8.76 -20.67 -18.84
CA ASP A 125 -8.21 -19.86 -19.94
C ASP A 125 -7.29 -20.68 -20.87
N SER A 126 -7.65 -21.93 -21.14
CA SER A 126 -6.96 -22.78 -22.12
C SER A 126 -7.98 -23.44 -23.03
N GLN A 127 -8.67 -22.64 -23.83
CA GLN A 127 -9.36 -23.11 -25.03
C GLN A 127 -8.53 -22.69 -26.26
N PRO A 128 -8.13 -23.62 -27.13
CA PRO A 128 -7.29 -23.30 -28.28
C PRO A 128 -8.09 -22.60 -29.39
N ASP A 129 -7.43 -21.64 -30.02
CA ASP A 129 -7.84 -21.01 -31.27
C ASP A 129 -8.24 -22.05 -32.31
N LYS A 130 -9.47 -21.93 -32.82
CA LYS A 130 -9.83 -22.46 -34.14
C LYS A 130 -10.24 -21.31 -35.04
N MET A 131 -9.30 -20.93 -35.90
CA MET A 131 -9.54 -20.24 -37.15
C MET A 131 -10.36 -21.11 -38.12
N SER A 132 -11.48 -20.57 -38.59
CA SER A 132 -12.02 -20.69 -39.97
C SER A 132 -13.17 -19.68 -40.06
N GLY A 133 -13.22 -18.67 -40.93
CA GLY A 133 -12.87 -18.65 -42.34
C GLY A 133 -14.16 -18.83 -43.16
N GLY A 134 -14.73 -17.76 -43.72
CA GLY A 134 -15.81 -17.86 -44.72
C GLY A 134 -16.79 -16.67 -44.76
N ALA A 135 -16.75 -15.90 -45.86
CA ALA A 135 -17.63 -14.81 -46.31
C ALA A 135 -19.10 -15.28 -46.49
N ASP A 136 -20.15 -14.44 -46.62
CA ASP A 136 -20.33 -13.35 -47.59
C ASP A 136 -21.52 -12.42 -47.25
N SER A 137 -21.45 -11.21 -47.83
CA SER A 137 -22.45 -10.16 -48.20
C SER A 137 -23.98 -10.39 -47.96
N THR A 138 -24.89 -9.41 -47.69
CA THR A 138 -25.18 -8.14 -48.39
C THR A 138 -26.36 -7.36 -47.70
N THR A 139 -26.44 -6.03 -47.86
CA THR A 139 -27.66 -5.18 -48.11
C THR A 139 -28.29 -4.33 -46.96
N THR A 140 -27.96 -3.02 -47.00
CA THR A 140 -28.88 -1.84 -47.12
C THR A 140 -29.64 -1.21 -45.94
N GLY A 141 -29.50 0.13 -45.87
CA GLY A 141 -30.42 1.13 -45.30
C GLY A 141 -29.71 2.02 -44.26
N GLN A 142 -28.95 3.08 -44.59
CA GLN A 142 -29.29 4.40 -45.16
C GLN A 142 -30.18 5.28 -44.24
N ASN A 143 -29.75 6.55 -44.13
CA ASN A 143 -30.33 7.73 -43.45
C ASN A 143 -29.65 8.04 -42.10
N ASP A 144 -29.25 9.26 -41.75
CA ASP A 144 -29.30 10.53 -42.47
C ASP A 144 -28.30 11.54 -41.85
N LEU A 145 -28.12 12.60 -42.60
CA LEU A 145 -27.19 13.73 -42.54
C LEU A 145 -27.25 14.57 -41.25
N GLY A 146 -26.07 15.09 -40.87
CA GLY A 146 -25.89 16.56 -40.86
C GLY A 146 -25.70 17.27 -39.52
N GLY A 147 -24.56 17.98 -39.41
CA GLY A 147 -24.57 19.36 -38.90
C GLY A 147 -23.94 19.65 -37.53
N ARG A 148 -22.62 19.87 -37.51
CA ARG A 148 -22.00 20.97 -36.75
C ARG A 148 -22.36 22.29 -37.47
N PRO A 149 -22.55 23.45 -36.79
CA PRO A 149 -21.41 24.26 -36.35
C PRO A 149 -21.60 25.17 -35.10
N ASP A 150 -20.43 25.59 -34.58
CA ASP A 150 -20.03 26.90 -34.01
C ASP A 150 -20.74 27.63 -32.86
N CYS A 151 -19.85 28.22 -32.05
CA CYS A 151 -20.05 29.14 -30.93
C CYS A 151 -20.77 30.45 -31.29
N PRO A 152 -21.40 31.09 -30.29
CA PRO A 152 -21.25 32.53 -30.06
C PRO A 152 -20.89 32.80 -28.57
N GLY A 153 -20.11 33.81 -28.18
CA GLY A 153 -20.29 35.23 -28.49
C GLY A 153 -20.84 35.92 -27.23
N ALA A 154 -20.05 36.83 -26.65
CA ALA A 154 -20.32 37.58 -25.41
C ALA A 154 -21.63 38.39 -25.44
N PRO A 155 -22.06 38.92 -24.27
CA PRO A 155 -22.21 40.37 -24.22
C PRO A 155 -21.68 41.04 -22.94
N ASP A 156 -21.24 42.28 -23.14
CA ASP A 156 -20.93 43.31 -22.16
C ASP A 156 -22.13 43.67 -21.27
N THR A 157 -21.89 44.00 -20.00
CA THR A 157 -22.59 45.08 -19.28
C THR A 157 -21.70 45.58 -18.12
N ALA A 158 -21.60 46.90 -18.03
CA ALA A 158 -20.72 47.66 -17.14
C ALA A 158 -21.44 48.19 -15.88
N LEU A 159 -20.60 48.73 -14.95
CA LEU A 159 -20.89 49.66 -13.84
C LEU A 159 -21.54 49.04 -12.59
N SER A 160 -21.14 49.30 -11.34
CA SER A 160 -20.46 50.43 -10.67
C SER A 160 -19.93 49.90 -9.31
N GLY A 161 -18.73 50.22 -8.81
CA GLY A 161 -18.36 51.48 -8.15
C GLY A 161 -17.94 51.19 -6.69
N GLY A 162 -16.76 51.64 -6.24
CA GLY A 162 -16.31 51.44 -4.86
C GLY A 162 -14.82 51.72 -4.62
N THR A 163 -14.52 52.99 -4.37
CA THR A 163 -13.23 53.62 -4.04
C THR A 163 -12.57 53.07 -2.77
N GLY A 164 -11.24 53.01 -2.71
CA GLY A 164 -10.52 53.16 -1.43
C GLY A 164 -9.21 52.40 -1.22
N GLN A 165 -8.10 53.13 -1.42
CA GLN A 165 -6.94 53.20 -0.52
C GLN A 165 -5.75 52.24 -0.67
N GLN A 166 -4.59 52.89 -0.68
CA GLN A 166 -3.21 52.42 -0.79
C GLN A 166 -2.79 51.51 0.36
N GLU A 167 -1.98 50.48 0.05
CA GLU A 167 -0.81 50.15 0.87
C GLU A 167 0.29 49.53 0.00
N SER A 168 1.48 50.09 0.15
CA SER A 168 2.71 49.75 -0.56
C SER A 168 3.49 48.73 0.28
N GLY A 169 3.89 47.61 -0.31
CA GLY A 169 4.58 46.53 0.40
C GLY A 169 5.28 45.54 -0.54
N HIS A 170 6.44 45.97 -1.04
CA HIS A 170 7.63 45.18 -1.42
C HIS A 170 7.49 43.64 -1.41
N ILE A 171 7.31 43.04 -2.59
CA ILE A 171 7.54 41.60 -2.83
C ILE A 171 8.75 41.48 -3.75
N GLU A 172 9.94 41.39 -3.17
CA GLU A 172 11.11 40.88 -3.87
C GLU A 172 11.64 39.63 -3.18
N ASP A 173 12.00 38.67 -4.01
CA ASP A 173 12.92 37.56 -3.75
C ASP A 173 12.40 36.32 -3.00
N ARG A 174 11.48 35.57 -3.64
CA ARG A 174 11.21 34.16 -3.28
C ARG A 174 10.91 33.23 -4.46
N THR A 175 11.43 33.53 -5.65
CA THR A 175 11.18 32.73 -6.86
C THR A 175 12.44 32.19 -7.53
N LYS A 176 13.65 32.49 -7.03
CA LYS A 176 14.90 31.96 -7.60
C LYS A 176 15.39 30.63 -7.00
N ASN A 177 14.88 30.21 -5.85
CA ASN A 177 15.35 28.96 -5.20
C ASN A 177 14.63 27.69 -5.69
N ARG A 178 13.35 27.75 -6.09
CA ARG A 178 12.59 26.54 -6.50
C ARG A 178 13.11 25.93 -7.81
N THR A 179 13.50 26.76 -8.76
CA THR A 179 14.03 26.32 -10.06
C THR A 179 15.39 25.64 -9.95
N SER A 180 16.16 25.95 -8.89
CA SER A 180 17.51 25.44 -8.69
C SER A 180 17.51 24.05 -8.03
N GLU A 181 16.54 23.75 -7.17
CA GLU A 181 16.37 22.41 -6.58
C GLU A 181 15.71 21.43 -7.56
N ASP A 182 14.68 21.86 -8.29
CA ASP A 182 14.03 21.02 -9.31
C ASP A 182 15.00 20.67 -10.46
N ALA A 183 15.87 21.60 -10.87
CA ALA A 183 16.92 21.32 -11.86
C ALA A 183 18.02 20.38 -11.31
N ARG A 184 18.33 20.43 -10.00
CA ARG A 184 19.28 19.52 -9.34
C ARG A 184 18.72 18.12 -9.11
N LEU A 185 17.40 18.00 -8.93
CA LEU A 185 16.68 16.73 -8.84
C LEU A 185 16.54 16.08 -10.23
N SER A 186 16.20 16.88 -11.25
CA SER A 186 16.14 16.47 -12.66
C SER A 186 17.49 16.00 -13.20
N ALA A 187 18.59 16.73 -12.94
CA ALA A 187 19.92 16.32 -13.39
C ALA A 187 20.47 15.03 -12.73
N ARG A 188 19.86 14.58 -11.61
CA ARG A 188 20.15 13.29 -10.95
C ARG A 188 19.33 12.13 -11.51
N GLU A 189 18.28 12.39 -12.28
CA GLU A 189 17.42 11.38 -12.90
C GLU A 189 17.97 10.89 -14.25
N ASP A 190 18.86 11.66 -14.89
CA ASP A 190 19.36 11.42 -16.25
C ASP A 190 20.49 10.38 -16.37
N SER A 191 20.62 9.44 -15.44
CA SER A 191 21.60 8.34 -15.54
C SER A 191 21.02 7.02 -15.07
N ILE A 192 19.80 6.69 -15.53
CA ILE A 192 19.26 5.34 -15.37
C ILE A 192 20.12 4.39 -16.22
N SER A 193 20.82 3.48 -15.56
CA SER A 193 21.71 2.56 -16.28
C SER A 193 20.89 1.54 -17.09
N ALA A 194 21.42 1.07 -18.23
CA ALA A 194 20.76 0.02 -19.02
C ALA A 194 20.51 -1.27 -18.20
N PHE A 195 21.34 -1.51 -17.18
CA PHE A 195 21.16 -2.58 -16.21
C PHE A 195 19.91 -2.36 -15.34
N GLU A 196 19.76 -1.15 -14.79
CA GLU A 196 18.61 -0.78 -13.95
C GLU A 196 17.28 -0.93 -14.69
N VAL A 197 17.23 -0.57 -15.98
CA VAL A 197 16.03 -0.76 -16.82
C VAL A 197 15.68 -2.25 -16.94
N LYS A 198 16.68 -3.10 -17.24
CA LYS A 198 16.48 -4.55 -17.40
C LYS A 198 16.05 -5.21 -16.10
N VAL A 199 16.70 -4.86 -14.99
CA VAL A 199 16.34 -5.37 -13.65
C VAL A 199 14.92 -4.95 -13.31
N SER A 200 14.56 -3.69 -13.55
CA SER A 200 13.22 -3.18 -13.27
C SER A 200 12.15 -3.86 -14.12
N GLN A 201 12.44 -4.15 -15.40
CA GLN A 201 11.52 -4.86 -16.27
C GLN A 201 11.32 -6.32 -15.82
N ALA A 202 12.41 -7.01 -15.46
CA ALA A 202 12.35 -8.38 -14.97
C ALA A 202 11.61 -8.46 -13.63
N LEU A 203 11.86 -7.53 -12.71
CA LEU A 203 11.14 -7.43 -11.44
C LEU A 203 9.65 -7.15 -11.65
N ARG A 204 9.27 -6.28 -12.60
CA ARG A 204 7.86 -6.06 -12.97
C ARG A 204 7.21 -7.32 -13.53
N ALA A 205 7.91 -8.10 -14.35
CA ALA A 205 7.39 -9.34 -14.92
C ALA A 205 7.16 -10.42 -13.84
N GLU A 206 8.06 -10.53 -12.88
CA GLU A 206 8.00 -11.53 -11.80
C GLU A 206 7.02 -11.13 -10.68
N LEU A 207 6.97 -9.84 -10.30
CA LEU A 207 6.20 -9.35 -9.15
C LEU A 207 4.85 -8.73 -9.53
N GLY A 208 4.72 -8.27 -10.77
CA GLY A 208 3.60 -7.45 -11.24
C GLY A 208 3.76 -5.96 -10.92
N GLU A 209 3.11 -5.13 -11.75
CA GLU A 209 3.24 -3.66 -11.75
C GLU A 209 2.96 -3.03 -10.37
N LYS A 210 1.90 -3.47 -9.68
CA LYS A 210 1.47 -2.88 -8.40
C LYS A 210 2.48 -3.09 -7.26
N VAL A 211 3.12 -4.26 -7.23
CA VAL A 211 4.14 -4.57 -6.21
C VAL A 211 5.42 -3.81 -6.53
N PHE A 212 5.79 -3.74 -7.80
CA PHE A 212 6.92 -2.94 -8.25
C PHE A 212 6.76 -1.47 -7.88
N GLU A 213 5.62 -0.86 -8.18
CA GLU A 213 5.35 0.55 -7.89
C GLU A 213 5.36 0.87 -6.38
N SER A 214 4.90 -0.07 -5.55
CA SER A 214 4.84 0.14 -4.10
C SER A 214 6.21 0.12 -3.42
N TRP A 215 7.15 -0.70 -3.90
CA TRP A 215 8.40 -0.99 -3.19
C TRP A 215 9.66 -0.62 -3.97
N PHE A 216 9.61 -0.70 -5.30
CA PHE A 216 10.75 -0.50 -6.19
C PHE A 216 10.68 0.82 -6.98
N SER A 217 9.58 1.58 -6.90
CA SER A 217 9.40 2.84 -7.65
C SER A 217 10.52 3.86 -7.46
N LYS A 218 11.11 3.91 -6.27
CA LYS A 218 12.19 4.84 -5.90
C LYS A 218 13.51 4.13 -5.60
N VAL A 219 13.61 2.84 -5.93
CA VAL A 219 14.81 2.04 -5.69
C VAL A 219 15.71 2.11 -6.91
N ARG A 220 16.99 2.41 -6.69
CA ARG A 220 18.00 2.44 -7.75
C ARG A 220 18.89 1.22 -7.71
N PHE A 221 19.33 0.79 -8.89
CA PHE A 221 20.23 -0.34 -9.07
C PHE A 221 21.51 0.12 -9.75
N GLU A 222 22.62 0.01 -9.05
CA GLU A 222 23.96 0.31 -9.56
C GLU A 222 24.78 -0.98 -9.60
N THR A 223 25.58 -1.17 -10.64
CA THR A 223 26.51 -2.30 -10.72
C THR A 223 27.93 -1.79 -10.69
N THR A 224 28.74 -2.32 -9.77
CA THR A 224 30.16 -2.01 -9.65
C THR A 224 30.94 -3.31 -9.70
N GLY A 225 31.44 -3.67 -10.88
CA GLY A 225 32.15 -4.94 -11.09
C GLY A 225 31.24 -6.14 -10.96
N ASP A 226 31.44 -6.94 -9.91
CA ASP A 226 30.68 -8.16 -9.58
C ASP A 226 29.66 -7.96 -8.44
N ILE A 227 29.50 -6.73 -7.94
CA ILE A 227 28.57 -6.39 -6.87
C ILE A 227 27.46 -5.48 -7.40
N VAL A 228 26.20 -5.83 -7.10
CA VAL A 228 25.05 -4.97 -7.34
C VAL A 228 24.67 -4.23 -6.07
N ARG A 229 24.55 -2.92 -6.15
CA ARG A 229 24.09 -2.05 -5.08
C ARG A 229 22.65 -1.64 -5.30
N VAL A 230 21.79 -2.03 -4.39
CA VAL A 230 20.37 -1.66 -4.34
C VAL A 230 20.23 -0.49 -3.37
N GLN A 231 19.94 0.69 -3.89
CA GLN A 231 19.75 1.91 -3.10
C GLN A 231 18.26 2.19 -2.91
N ALA A 232 17.78 2.18 -1.67
CA ALA A 232 16.41 2.55 -1.35
C ALA A 232 16.36 3.91 -0.63
N PRO A 233 15.29 4.70 -0.80
CA PRO A 233 15.19 6.05 -0.24
C PRO A 233 15.04 6.07 1.28
N LEU A 234 14.60 4.96 1.86
CA LEU A 234 14.33 4.83 3.29
C LEU A 234 14.95 3.55 3.84
N PRO A 235 15.53 3.56 5.06
CA PRO A 235 16.06 2.37 5.71
C PRO A 235 15.05 1.23 5.85
N PHE A 236 13.78 1.57 6.13
CA PHE A 236 12.70 0.59 6.21
C PHE A 236 12.50 -0.16 4.89
N VAL A 237 12.39 0.57 3.78
CA VAL A 237 12.21 -0.02 2.43
C VAL A 237 13.41 -0.89 2.07
N CYS A 238 14.63 -0.41 2.36
CA CYS A 238 15.87 -1.16 2.14
C CYS A 238 15.87 -2.51 2.87
N ASN A 239 15.56 -2.50 4.17
CA ASN A 239 15.53 -3.71 4.98
C ASN A 239 14.39 -4.65 4.56
N TRP A 240 13.22 -4.11 4.20
CA TRP A 240 12.08 -4.89 3.75
C TRP A 240 12.36 -5.60 2.42
N ILE A 241 12.95 -4.90 1.44
CA ILE A 241 13.37 -5.49 0.17
C ILE A 241 14.42 -6.56 0.41
N ARG A 242 15.42 -6.30 1.27
CA ARG A 242 16.45 -7.28 1.62
C ARG A 242 15.85 -8.57 2.18
N GLN A 243 14.89 -8.48 3.10
CA GLN A 243 14.30 -9.64 3.79
C GLN A 243 13.32 -10.42 2.91
N HIS A 244 12.54 -9.76 2.07
CA HIS A 244 11.45 -10.40 1.31
C HIS A 244 11.76 -10.66 -0.16
N TYR A 245 12.63 -9.84 -0.76
CA TYR A 245 12.96 -9.88 -2.19
C TYR A 245 14.46 -10.05 -2.44
N GLY A 246 15.28 -10.17 -1.39
CA GLY A 246 16.73 -10.29 -1.54
C GLY A 246 17.15 -11.42 -2.48
N ASP A 247 16.50 -12.59 -2.33
CA ASP A 247 16.78 -13.75 -3.16
C ASP A 247 16.26 -13.60 -4.60
N LEU A 248 15.11 -12.94 -4.78
CA LEU A 248 14.57 -12.65 -6.10
C LEU A 248 15.45 -11.64 -6.84
N VAL A 249 15.80 -10.53 -6.18
CA VAL A 249 16.68 -9.50 -6.73
C VAL A 249 18.02 -10.14 -7.12
N ARG A 250 18.62 -10.97 -6.26
CA ARG A 250 19.85 -11.70 -6.60
C ARG A 250 19.69 -12.56 -7.84
N ARG A 251 18.62 -13.34 -7.94
CA ARG A 251 18.34 -14.21 -9.09
C ARG A 251 18.17 -13.42 -10.38
N VAL A 252 17.39 -12.33 -10.34
CA VAL A 252 17.15 -11.46 -11.49
C VAL A 252 18.45 -10.79 -11.93
N CYS A 253 19.24 -10.28 -10.99
CA CYS A 253 20.55 -9.70 -11.27
C CYS A 253 21.49 -10.73 -11.93
N GLN A 254 21.59 -11.95 -11.38
CA GLN A 254 22.40 -13.03 -11.95
C GLN A 254 21.94 -13.50 -13.33
N ALA A 255 20.64 -13.48 -13.60
CA ALA A 255 20.09 -13.81 -14.91
C ALA A 255 20.46 -12.76 -15.98
N ILE A 256 20.59 -11.49 -15.58
CA ILE A 256 20.96 -10.39 -16.47
C ILE A 256 22.49 -10.33 -16.65
N GLN A 257 23.25 -10.55 -15.58
CA GLN A 257 24.71 -10.59 -15.57
C GLN A 257 25.21 -11.75 -14.72
N SER A 258 25.77 -12.75 -15.38
CA SER A 258 26.27 -13.98 -14.73
C SER A 258 27.53 -13.77 -13.88
N ASN A 259 28.18 -12.60 -13.97
CA ASN A 259 29.37 -12.24 -13.19
C ASN A 259 29.04 -11.59 -11.83
N ILE A 260 27.78 -11.61 -11.39
CA ILE A 260 27.36 -11.00 -10.12
C ILE A 260 27.50 -12.00 -8.97
N THR A 261 28.39 -11.69 -8.04
CA THR A 261 28.71 -12.51 -6.85
C THR A 261 27.87 -12.11 -5.64
N SER A 262 27.62 -10.81 -5.46
CA SER A 262 26.92 -10.29 -4.28
C SER A 262 25.94 -9.15 -4.59
N VAL A 263 24.94 -8.99 -3.74
CA VAL A 263 23.95 -7.91 -3.80
C VAL A 263 23.92 -7.20 -2.45
N ASP A 264 24.30 -5.92 -2.45
CA ASP A 264 24.35 -5.07 -1.28
C ASP A 264 23.15 -4.13 -1.25
N PHE A 265 22.49 -4.04 -0.09
CA PHE A 265 21.33 -3.17 0.10
C PHE A 265 21.73 -1.98 0.96
N ILE A 266 21.66 -0.78 0.40
CA ILE A 266 22.06 0.47 1.07
C ILE A 266 20.86 1.40 1.15
N ALA A 267 20.61 1.95 2.34
CA ALA A 267 19.60 2.97 2.51
C ALA A 267 20.23 4.35 2.33
N GLN A 268 19.56 5.25 1.61
CA GLN A 268 19.93 6.66 1.62
C GLN A 268 19.59 7.22 3.00
N THR A 269 20.61 7.44 3.83
CA THR A 269 20.42 8.12 5.10
C THR A 269 20.24 9.61 4.76
N GLN A 270 19.02 10.12 4.88
CA GLN A 270 18.86 11.56 4.88
C GLN A 270 19.47 12.05 6.19
N GLY A 271 20.59 12.78 6.09
CA GLY A 271 21.32 13.26 7.25
C GLY A 271 20.38 13.97 8.20
N ALA A 272 20.28 13.46 9.44
CA ALA A 272 19.59 14.13 10.52
C ALA A 272 20.18 15.54 10.67
N THR A 273 19.42 16.56 10.27
CA THR A 273 19.75 17.95 10.58
C THR A 273 19.65 18.07 12.09
N ARG A 274 20.80 18.30 12.74
CA ARG A 274 20.97 18.41 14.18
C ARG A 274 20.68 19.82 14.65
#